data_AF-A0A819BLN4-F1
#
_entry.id   AF-A0A819BLN4-F1
#
_cell.length_a   1.000
_cell.length_b   1.000
_cell.length_c   1.000
_cell.angle_alpha   90.00
_cell.angle_beta   90.00
_cell.angle_gamma   90.00
#
_symmetry.space_group_name_H-M   'P 1'
#
loop_
_entity.id
_entity.type
_entity.pdbx_description
1 polymer ?
#
loop_
_entity_poly.entity_id
_entity_poly.type
_entity_poly.pdbx_seq_one_letter_code
_entity_poly.pdbx_strand_id
1 'polypeptide(L)'
;MSYEWQWRSNTNPLTWKCYTNLETMKIEEAYQKHEKKVLLDAYHIDLVHMIQISNTNLQKQRPIRRVTIDGTIDGKKVREERFFADPLLPTRPFMKYREVNIRSSFIQASLDHFDILLGQAISPDKRTMLVETAADGLIIEGALAGKKHDGEEMADILRQFQQDQKNTWQCCAWLYCKESFLYVKLNEYMRLSADFGAGEVWREHIPTLGAFAILLWDGYEDQKLEQKINIVYRGANLSMHLIEQFGKQAMKKRRHRPWIEFPAFTSTSRNRSKAEELGNVLFVIKINQYEGFDMISYSIFDEEEILVKPHYFFKVRSCVKDQDRNKWIIHLA
;
A
#
# COMPACT_ATOMS: atom_id res chain seq x y z
N MET A 1 -20.90 -10.45 -13.33
CA MET A 1 -20.61 -11.41 -12.25
C MET A 1 -19.10 -11.39 -12.04
N SER A 2 -18.65 -11.26 -10.79
CA SER A 2 -17.23 -11.35 -10.44
C SER A 2 -16.89 -12.79 -10.06
N TYR A 3 -15.68 -13.25 -10.37
CA TYR A 3 -15.23 -14.60 -10.07
C TYR A 3 -14.03 -14.57 -9.14
N GLU A 4 -13.97 -15.55 -8.23
CA GLU A 4 -12.82 -15.76 -7.36
C GLU A 4 -12.26 -17.16 -7.56
N TRP A 5 -10.94 -17.25 -7.55
CA TRP A 5 -10.24 -18.52 -7.58
C TRP A 5 -9.69 -18.83 -6.18
N GLN A 6 -9.84 -20.09 -5.77
CA GLN A 6 -9.43 -20.55 -4.45
C GLN A 6 -8.65 -21.86 -4.55
N TRP A 7 -7.74 -22.08 -3.60
CA TRP A 7 -7.00 -23.33 -3.41
C TRP A 7 -7.25 -23.90 -2.01
N ARG A 8 -7.16 -25.22 -1.87
CA ARG A 8 -7.39 -25.90 -0.59
C ARG A 8 -6.10 -26.03 0.22
N SER A 9 -6.10 -25.57 1.47
CA SER A 9 -4.96 -25.71 2.39
C SER A 9 -4.77 -27.15 2.82
N ASN A 10 -3.50 -27.56 2.97
CA ASN A 10 -3.13 -28.87 3.52
C ASN A 10 -2.95 -28.83 5.05
N THR A 11 -3.07 -27.65 5.66
CA THR A 11 -3.06 -27.47 7.12
C THR A 11 -4.44 -27.80 7.68
N ASN A 12 -4.50 -28.43 8.86
CA ASN A 12 -5.75 -28.73 9.57
C ASN A 12 -6.17 -27.50 10.40
N PRO A 13 -7.40 -26.96 10.29
CA PRO A 13 -8.49 -27.38 9.39
C PRO A 13 -8.22 -27.07 7.92
N LEU A 14 -8.63 -28.01 7.05
CA LEU A 14 -8.56 -27.83 5.60
C LEU A 14 -9.48 -26.66 5.21
N THR A 15 -8.88 -25.52 4.87
CA THR A 15 -9.60 -24.29 4.52
C THR A 15 -9.36 -23.92 3.07
N TRP A 16 -10.34 -23.31 2.43
CA TRP A 16 -10.13 -22.68 1.13
C TRP A 16 -9.49 -21.32 1.34
N LYS A 17 -8.47 -21.04 0.54
CA LYS A 17 -7.71 -19.79 0.54
C LYS A 17 -7.81 -19.18 -0.84
N CYS A 18 -8.00 -17.87 -0.89
CA CYS A 18 -8.06 -17.14 -2.15
C CYS A 18 -6.67 -17.00 -2.74
N TYR A 19 -6.60 -16.95 -4.07
CA TYR A 19 -5.41 -16.43 -4.75
C TYR A 19 -5.33 -14.92 -4.58
N THR A 20 -4.14 -14.35 -4.80
CA THR A 20 -4.02 -12.89 -4.88
C THR A 20 -4.83 -12.38 -6.07
N ASN A 21 -5.06 -11.07 -6.13
CA ASN A 21 -5.85 -10.50 -7.22
C ASN A 21 -5.17 -10.59 -8.58
N LEU A 22 -3.85 -10.50 -8.64
CA LEU A 22 -3.09 -10.67 -9.89
C LEU A 22 -3.19 -12.13 -10.35
N GLU A 23 -2.92 -13.07 -9.44
CA GLU A 23 -3.08 -14.50 -9.71
C GLU A 23 -4.51 -14.84 -10.17
N THR A 24 -5.53 -14.31 -9.50
CA THR A 24 -6.94 -14.50 -9.87
C THR A 24 -7.23 -13.97 -11.27
N MET A 25 -6.75 -12.77 -11.61
CA MET A 25 -6.93 -12.18 -12.95
C MET A 25 -6.31 -13.06 -14.02
N LYS A 26 -5.08 -13.50 -13.80
CA LYS A 26 -4.33 -14.35 -14.73
C LYS A 26 -4.96 -15.74 -14.91
N ILE A 27 -5.40 -16.36 -13.81
CA ILE A 27 -6.09 -17.66 -13.86
C ILE A 27 -7.42 -17.52 -14.60
N GLU A 28 -8.19 -16.47 -14.32
CA GLU A 28 -9.47 -16.23 -14.99
C GLU A 28 -9.29 -15.95 -16.48
N GLU A 29 -8.32 -15.12 -16.87
CA GLU A 29 -8.04 -14.83 -18.28
C GLU A 29 -7.66 -16.10 -19.04
N ALA A 30 -6.74 -16.91 -18.50
CA ALA A 30 -6.34 -18.17 -19.10
C ALA A 30 -7.50 -19.18 -19.19
N TYR A 31 -8.35 -19.24 -18.17
CA TYR A 31 -9.55 -20.07 -18.16
C TYR A 31 -10.55 -19.66 -19.26
N GLN A 32 -10.78 -18.35 -19.43
CA GLN A 32 -11.64 -17.83 -20.50
C GLN A 32 -11.06 -18.09 -21.89
N LYS A 33 -9.74 -18.09 -22.03
CA LYS A 33 -9.03 -18.44 -23.28
C LYS A 33 -8.90 -19.95 -23.53
N HIS A 34 -9.47 -20.79 -22.65
CA HIS A 34 -9.34 -22.25 -22.70
C HIS A 34 -7.89 -22.76 -22.70
N GLU A 35 -6.99 -22.02 -22.04
CA GLU A 35 -5.63 -22.46 -21.82
C GLU A 35 -5.60 -23.64 -20.84
N LYS A 36 -4.65 -24.56 -21.03
CA LYS A 36 -4.55 -25.76 -20.18
C LYS A 36 -3.78 -25.49 -18.89
N LYS A 37 -2.90 -24.50 -18.90
CA LYS A 37 -1.92 -24.26 -17.83
C LYS A 37 -1.65 -22.78 -17.63
N VAL A 38 -1.53 -22.38 -16.37
CA VAL A 38 -1.16 -21.01 -15.96
C VAL A 38 0.11 -21.07 -15.13
N LEU A 39 1.13 -20.30 -15.49
CA LEU A 39 2.37 -20.22 -14.72
C LEU A 39 2.32 -19.05 -13.74
N LEU A 40 2.54 -19.33 -12.45
CA LEU A 40 2.66 -18.36 -11.36
C LEU A 40 4.03 -18.54 -10.70
N ASP A 41 4.41 -17.63 -9.79
CA ASP A 41 5.79 -17.62 -9.24
C ASP A 41 6.14 -18.92 -8.51
N ALA A 42 5.34 -19.31 -7.52
CA ALA A 42 5.62 -20.45 -6.65
C ALA A 42 5.02 -21.78 -7.15
N TYR A 43 4.10 -21.72 -8.10
CA TYR A 43 3.34 -22.87 -8.58
C TYR A 43 2.80 -22.61 -9.98
N HIS A 44 2.24 -23.64 -10.60
CA HIS A 44 1.44 -23.51 -11.80
C HIS A 44 0.09 -24.18 -11.60
N ILE A 45 -0.89 -23.71 -12.35
CA ILE A 45 -2.25 -24.24 -12.36
C ILE A 45 -2.41 -25.13 -13.57
N ASP A 46 -2.91 -26.34 -13.35
CA ASP A 46 -3.48 -27.20 -14.38
C ASP A 46 -5.00 -26.99 -14.36
N LEU A 47 -5.49 -26.27 -15.37
CA LEU A 47 -6.91 -25.93 -15.50
C LEU A 47 -7.75 -27.11 -15.99
N VAL A 48 -7.12 -28.13 -16.59
CA VAL A 48 -7.82 -29.35 -17.03
C VAL A 48 -8.19 -30.20 -15.82
N HIS A 49 -7.24 -30.37 -14.91
CA HIS A 49 -7.42 -31.19 -13.71
C HIS A 49 -7.85 -30.38 -12.47
N MET A 50 -7.94 -29.05 -12.59
CA MET A 50 -8.30 -28.13 -11.51
C MET A 50 -7.41 -28.32 -10.27
N ILE A 51 -6.10 -28.33 -10.50
CA ILE A 51 -5.08 -28.45 -9.45
C ILE A 51 -4.00 -27.38 -9.59
N GLN A 52 -3.50 -26.95 -8.44
CA GLN A 52 -2.26 -26.20 -8.29
C GLN A 52 -1.12 -27.17 -8.00
N ILE A 53 0.02 -26.98 -8.66
CA ILE A 53 1.21 -27.82 -8.53
C ILE A 53 2.41 -26.92 -8.21
N SER A 54 3.11 -27.19 -7.10
CA SER A 54 4.31 -26.43 -6.74
C SER A 54 5.41 -26.55 -7.80
N ASN A 55 6.03 -25.42 -8.16
CA ASN A 55 7.10 -25.37 -9.15
C ASN A 55 8.39 -26.05 -8.66
N THR A 56 8.58 -26.16 -7.34
CA THR A 56 9.77 -26.76 -6.71
C THR A 56 9.53 -28.18 -6.21
N ASN A 57 8.27 -28.61 -6.07
CA ASN A 57 7.94 -29.96 -5.62
C ASN A 57 6.63 -30.44 -6.25
N LEU A 58 6.74 -31.26 -7.30
CA LEU A 58 5.60 -31.76 -8.08
C LEU A 58 4.64 -32.65 -7.27
N GLN A 59 5.05 -33.17 -6.11
CA GLN A 59 4.19 -33.93 -5.20
C GLN A 59 3.32 -33.02 -4.32
N LYS A 60 3.67 -31.73 -4.19
CA LYS A 60 2.85 -30.74 -3.48
C LYS A 60 1.79 -30.21 -4.44
N GLN A 61 0.67 -30.90 -4.46
CA GLN A 61 -0.51 -30.53 -5.25
C GLN A 61 -1.66 -30.12 -4.34
N ARG A 62 -2.49 -29.20 -4.82
CA ARG A 62 -3.67 -28.70 -4.11
C ARG A 62 -4.85 -28.57 -5.08
N PRO A 63 -6.03 -29.08 -4.73
CA PRO A 63 -7.24 -28.81 -5.51
C PRO A 63 -7.53 -27.31 -5.56
N ILE A 64 -8.05 -26.86 -6.69
CA ILE A 64 -8.48 -25.48 -6.90
C ILE A 64 -9.95 -25.44 -7.32
N ARG A 65 -10.59 -24.30 -7.13
CA ARG A 65 -11.97 -24.07 -7.58
C ARG A 65 -12.18 -22.63 -8.01
N ARG A 66 -13.13 -22.45 -8.91
CA ARG A 66 -13.68 -21.17 -9.33
C ARG A 66 -15.04 -20.98 -8.65
N VAL A 67 -15.25 -19.83 -8.04
CA VAL A 67 -16.48 -19.50 -7.30
C VAL A 67 -17.06 -18.22 -7.89
N THR A 68 -18.38 -18.17 -8.07
CA THR A 68 -19.09 -16.93 -8.43
C THR A 68 -19.29 -16.11 -7.17
N ILE A 69 -18.91 -14.83 -7.22
CA ILE A 69 -19.18 -13.89 -6.14
C ILE A 69 -20.51 -13.21 -6.43
N ASP A 70 -21.55 -13.62 -5.72
CA ASP A 70 -22.89 -13.04 -5.82
C ASP A 70 -22.98 -11.76 -4.96
N GLY A 71 -22.20 -10.72 -5.31
CA GLY A 71 -22.31 -9.34 -4.79
C GLY A 71 -22.17 -9.15 -3.26
N THR A 72 -22.08 -10.24 -2.51
CA THR A 72 -22.01 -10.33 -1.06
C THR A 72 -20.84 -11.25 -0.78
N ILE A 73 -19.64 -10.68 -0.79
CA ILE A 73 -18.53 -11.35 -0.14
C ILE A 73 -18.91 -11.34 1.34
N ASP A 74 -19.44 -12.44 1.84
CA ASP A 74 -19.75 -12.68 3.25
C ASP A 74 -18.45 -12.87 4.08
N GLY A 75 -17.40 -12.12 3.71
CA GLY A 75 -16.05 -12.19 4.21
C GLY A 75 -15.35 -10.88 3.91
N LYS A 76 -15.19 -10.04 4.92
CA LYS A 76 -14.50 -8.74 4.82
C LYS A 76 -13.13 -8.95 4.20
N LYS A 77 -12.92 -8.53 2.94
CA LYS A 77 -11.56 -8.49 2.38
C LYS A 77 -10.89 -7.26 2.96
N VAL A 78 -10.11 -7.47 4.02
CA VAL A 78 -9.29 -6.47 4.71
C VAL A 78 -7.83 -6.80 4.41
N ARG A 79 -7.00 -5.80 4.10
CA ARG A 79 -5.58 -6.03 3.80
C ARG A 79 -4.78 -6.04 5.09
N GLU A 80 -4.73 -7.19 5.75
CA GLU A 80 -4.17 -7.32 7.10
C GLU A 80 -2.71 -6.81 7.21
N GLU A 81 -1.88 -6.98 6.18
CA GLU A 81 -0.48 -6.53 6.19
C GLU A 81 -0.36 -5.01 6.38
N ARG A 82 -1.38 -4.24 5.96
CA ARG A 82 -1.42 -2.78 6.16
C ARG A 82 -1.46 -2.39 7.63
N PHE A 83 -2.02 -3.26 8.48
CA PHE A 83 -2.24 -3.00 9.90
C PHE A 83 -1.06 -3.45 10.76
N PHE A 84 -0.25 -4.38 10.25
CA PHE A 84 0.95 -4.86 10.93
C PHE A 84 2.18 -4.02 10.63
N ALA A 85 2.24 -3.35 9.47
CA ALA A 85 3.33 -2.46 9.16
C ALA A 85 3.24 -1.16 9.99
N ASP A 86 4.29 -0.86 10.75
CA ASP A 86 4.40 0.39 11.50
C ASP A 86 4.32 1.57 10.50
N PRO A 87 3.34 2.47 10.62
CA PRO A 87 3.30 3.66 9.77
C PRO A 87 4.36 4.71 10.17
N LEU A 88 4.98 4.54 11.33
CA LEU A 88 5.93 5.49 11.89
C LEU A 88 7.36 5.06 11.60
N LEU A 89 8.27 5.98 11.89
CA LEU A 89 9.69 5.72 11.92
C LEU A 89 10.04 4.84 13.12
N PRO A 90 10.55 3.61 12.92
CA PRO A 90 10.82 2.70 14.02
C PRO A 90 11.87 3.25 15.01
N THR A 91 12.85 4.01 14.49
CA THR A 91 13.98 4.51 15.28
C THR A 91 13.73 5.89 15.88
N ARG A 92 12.89 6.73 15.26
CA ARG A 92 12.62 8.09 15.74
C ARG A 92 11.23 8.63 15.34
N PRO A 93 10.15 8.20 16.02
CA PRO A 93 8.79 8.61 15.66
C PRO A 93 8.46 10.07 16.01
N PHE A 94 9.31 10.81 16.73
CA PHE A 94 9.06 12.19 17.12
C PHE A 94 10.21 13.11 16.70
N MET A 95 9.92 14.07 15.83
CA MET A 95 10.90 15.02 15.31
C MET A 95 10.67 16.43 15.87
N LYS A 96 11.76 17.16 16.11
CA LYS A 96 11.66 18.61 16.29
C LYS A 96 11.51 19.26 14.92
N TYR A 97 10.74 20.34 14.82
CA TYR A 97 10.50 21.04 13.54
C TYR A 97 11.79 21.39 12.77
N ARG A 98 12.89 21.70 13.47
CA ARG A 98 14.20 22.03 12.86
C ARG A 98 14.97 20.82 12.34
N GLU A 99 14.53 19.61 12.66
CA GLU A 99 15.12 18.34 12.21
C GLU A 99 14.36 17.76 11.02
N VAL A 100 13.24 18.40 10.63
CA VAL A 100 12.50 18.06 9.42
C VAL A 100 13.31 18.51 8.22
N ASN A 101 14.11 17.61 7.66
CA ASN A 101 14.81 17.86 6.41
C ASN A 101 13.95 17.38 5.25
N ILE A 102 13.19 18.28 4.63
CA ILE A 102 12.35 17.96 3.46
C ILE A 102 13.20 17.37 2.32
N ARG A 103 14.52 17.61 2.27
CA ARG A 103 15.41 17.04 1.25
C ARG A 103 15.80 15.57 1.48
N SER A 104 15.45 14.96 2.61
CA SER A 104 15.64 13.50 2.84
C SER A 104 14.38 12.68 2.58
N SER A 105 13.35 13.31 2.02
CA SER A 105 12.13 12.69 1.56
C SER A 105 12.40 11.73 0.39
N PHE A 106 11.78 10.54 0.41
CA PHE A 106 11.86 9.60 -0.72
C PHE A 106 11.33 10.24 -2.01
N ILE A 107 10.21 10.98 -1.91
CA ILE A 107 9.61 11.70 -3.04
C ILE A 107 10.56 12.78 -3.55
N GLN A 108 11.12 13.62 -2.67
CA GLN A 108 12.02 14.68 -3.09
C GLN A 108 13.29 14.13 -3.75
N ALA A 109 13.89 13.08 -3.17
CA ALA A 109 15.06 12.45 -3.76
C ALA A 109 14.75 11.77 -5.11
N SER A 110 13.52 11.25 -5.28
CA SER A 110 13.05 10.74 -6.57
C SER A 110 12.89 11.88 -7.58
N LEU A 111 12.25 12.99 -7.19
CA LEU A 111 12.10 14.17 -8.05
C LEU A 111 13.47 14.71 -8.50
N ASP A 112 14.43 14.80 -7.58
CA ASP A 112 15.81 15.21 -7.86
C ASP A 112 16.49 14.23 -8.84
N HIS A 113 16.32 12.92 -8.64
CA HIS A 113 16.90 11.89 -9.52
C HIS A 113 16.37 11.95 -10.96
N PHE A 114 15.10 12.33 -11.14
CA PHE A 114 14.45 12.41 -12.45
C PHE A 114 14.44 13.83 -13.04
N ASP A 115 15.17 14.78 -12.45
CA ASP A 115 15.23 16.19 -12.85
C ASP A 115 13.83 16.82 -12.96
N ILE A 116 13.01 16.68 -11.91
CA ILE A 116 11.67 17.25 -11.82
C ILE A 116 11.62 18.25 -10.66
N LEU A 117 11.21 19.49 -10.95
CA LEU A 117 11.06 20.51 -9.91
C LEU A 117 9.75 20.29 -9.14
N LEU A 118 9.82 20.39 -7.81
CA LEU A 118 8.64 20.29 -6.95
C LEU A 118 7.59 21.35 -7.33
N GLY A 119 6.35 20.90 -7.55
CA GLY A 119 5.24 21.76 -7.94
C GLY A 119 5.15 22.08 -9.44
N GLN A 120 6.07 21.56 -10.26
CA GLN A 120 5.95 21.63 -11.71
C GLN A 120 5.09 20.47 -12.23
N ALA A 121 4.16 20.79 -13.14
CA ALA A 121 3.38 19.76 -13.83
C ALA A 121 4.30 18.85 -14.67
N ILE A 122 4.09 17.54 -14.57
CA ILE A 122 4.83 16.55 -15.35
C ILE A 122 4.41 16.64 -16.83
N SER A 123 5.37 16.97 -17.71
CA SER A 123 5.12 17.03 -19.15
C SER A 123 4.79 15.63 -19.71
N PRO A 124 4.06 15.53 -20.85
CA PRO A 124 3.77 14.24 -21.47
C PRO A 124 5.01 13.37 -21.71
N ASP A 125 6.08 13.93 -22.25
CA ASP A 125 7.32 13.19 -22.51
C ASP A 125 7.97 12.67 -21.23
N LYS A 126 7.99 13.51 -20.17
CA LYS A 126 8.51 13.11 -18.86
C LYS A 126 7.63 12.02 -18.24
N ARG A 127 6.31 12.10 -18.41
CA ARG A 127 5.37 11.07 -17.94
C ARG A 127 5.62 9.73 -18.61
N THR A 128 5.77 9.71 -19.94
CA THR A 128 6.11 8.50 -20.70
C THR A 128 7.40 7.86 -20.19
N MET A 129 8.45 8.68 -19.98
CA MET A 129 9.71 8.21 -19.41
C MET A 129 9.52 7.62 -17.99
N LEU A 130 8.76 8.30 -17.12
CA LEU A 130 8.48 7.81 -15.77
C LEU A 130 7.68 6.51 -15.80
N VAL A 131 6.73 6.36 -16.73
CA VAL A 131 5.93 5.13 -16.87
C VAL A 131 6.81 3.95 -17.28
N GLU A 132 7.68 4.13 -18.27
CA GLU A 132 8.62 3.07 -18.68
C GLU A 132 9.59 2.72 -17.55
N THR A 133 10.14 3.73 -16.87
CA THR A 133 11.06 3.51 -15.74
C THR A 133 10.35 2.80 -14.58
N ALA A 134 9.11 3.18 -14.27
CA ALA A 134 8.30 2.51 -13.26
C ALA A 134 7.98 1.07 -13.64
N ALA A 135 7.68 0.79 -14.92
CA ALA A 135 7.44 -0.55 -15.42
C ALA A 135 8.69 -1.44 -15.28
N ASP A 136 9.86 -0.96 -15.67
CA ASP A 136 11.13 -1.69 -15.48
C ASP A 136 11.45 -1.90 -13.99
N GLY A 137 11.19 -0.90 -13.16
CA GLY A 137 11.30 -1.00 -11.71
C GLY A 137 10.40 -2.06 -11.10
N LEU A 138 9.16 -2.20 -11.56
CA LEU A 138 8.23 -3.25 -11.12
C LEU A 138 8.76 -4.65 -11.43
N ILE A 139 9.38 -4.84 -12.60
CA ILE A 139 9.99 -6.12 -12.99
C ILE A 139 11.14 -6.47 -12.04
N ILE A 140 12.04 -5.51 -11.79
CA ILE A 140 13.22 -5.69 -10.94
C ILE A 140 12.81 -5.99 -9.50
N GLU A 141 11.95 -5.15 -8.91
CA GLU A 141 11.51 -5.29 -7.52
C GLU A 141 10.63 -6.52 -7.32
N GLY A 142 9.83 -6.88 -8.32
CA GLY A 142 9.08 -8.13 -8.35
C GLY A 142 10.03 -9.33 -8.27
N ALA A 143 11.08 -9.36 -9.09
CA ALA A 143 12.08 -10.43 -9.04
C ALA A 143 12.80 -10.49 -7.68
N LEU A 144 13.22 -9.35 -7.11
CA LEU A 144 13.84 -9.28 -5.79
C LEU A 144 12.92 -9.76 -4.66
N ALA A 145 11.61 -9.55 -4.79
CA ALA A 145 10.61 -10.04 -3.86
C ALA A 145 10.22 -11.51 -4.06
N GLY A 146 10.81 -12.22 -5.04
CA GLY A 146 10.39 -13.58 -5.43
C GLY A 146 9.02 -13.61 -6.10
N LYS A 147 8.61 -12.48 -6.69
CA LYS A 147 7.34 -12.18 -7.34
C LYS A 147 7.54 -11.70 -8.77
N LYS A 148 8.37 -12.43 -9.52
CA LYS A 148 8.84 -12.04 -10.86
C LYS A 148 7.66 -11.87 -11.82
N HIS A 149 6.76 -12.84 -11.87
CA HIS A 149 5.61 -12.80 -12.79
C HIS A 149 4.61 -11.72 -12.42
N ASP A 150 4.37 -11.48 -11.12
CA ASP A 150 3.57 -10.34 -10.67
C ASP A 150 4.20 -9.02 -11.16
N GLY A 151 5.53 -8.87 -11.05
CA GLY A 151 6.26 -7.68 -11.51
C GLY A 151 6.15 -7.44 -13.02
N GLU A 152 6.33 -8.49 -13.82
CA GLU A 152 6.17 -8.47 -15.29
C GLU A 152 4.75 -8.06 -15.70
N GLU A 153 3.73 -8.66 -15.08
CA GLU A 153 2.33 -8.37 -15.39
C GLU A 153 1.95 -6.93 -15.00
N MET A 154 2.37 -6.46 -13.82
CA MET A 154 2.11 -5.09 -13.40
C MET A 154 2.77 -4.06 -14.32
N ALA A 155 3.97 -4.37 -14.83
CA ALA A 155 4.69 -3.54 -15.79
C ALA A 155 3.94 -3.44 -17.12
N ASP A 156 3.48 -4.57 -17.65
CA ASP A 156 2.71 -4.63 -18.91
C ASP A 156 1.38 -3.88 -18.80
N ILE A 157 0.71 -3.95 -17.65
CA ILE A 157 -0.50 -3.17 -17.39
C ILE A 157 -0.17 -1.68 -17.36
N LEU A 158 0.88 -1.26 -16.65
CA LEU A 158 1.23 0.16 -16.50
C LEU A 158 1.56 0.82 -17.85
N ARG A 159 2.29 0.11 -18.73
CA ARG A 159 2.67 0.59 -20.07
C ARG A 159 1.47 0.92 -20.97
N GLN A 160 0.31 0.30 -20.74
CA GLN A 160 -0.91 0.54 -21.53
C GLN A 160 -1.51 1.94 -21.29
N PHE A 161 -1.14 2.63 -20.20
CA PHE A 161 -1.78 3.89 -19.78
C PHE A 161 -0.89 5.14 -19.88
N GLN A 162 0.29 5.04 -20.51
CA GLN A 162 1.33 6.07 -20.54
C GLN A 162 0.93 7.45 -21.11
N GLN A 163 -0.10 7.53 -21.94
CA GLN A 163 -0.42 8.73 -22.73
C GLN A 163 -1.26 9.77 -21.97
N ASP A 164 -2.02 9.37 -20.96
CA ASP A 164 -2.95 10.25 -20.25
C ASP A 164 -2.63 10.31 -18.75
N GLN A 165 -2.58 11.52 -18.20
CA GLN A 165 -2.26 11.75 -16.78
C GLN A 165 -3.22 11.01 -15.86
N LYS A 166 -4.52 11.17 -16.13
CA LYS A 166 -5.57 10.62 -15.30
C LYS A 166 -5.51 9.09 -15.33
N ASN A 167 -5.47 8.49 -16.52
CA ASN A 167 -5.39 7.05 -16.67
C ASN A 167 -4.10 6.46 -16.10
N THR A 168 -2.95 7.14 -16.26
CA THR A 168 -1.67 6.73 -15.65
C THR A 168 -1.81 6.69 -14.13
N TRP A 169 -2.32 7.77 -13.52
CA TRP A 169 -2.49 7.84 -12.07
C TRP A 169 -3.49 6.80 -11.57
N GLN A 170 -4.62 6.62 -12.27
CA GLN A 170 -5.63 5.62 -11.91
C GLN A 170 -5.07 4.19 -11.97
N CYS A 171 -4.21 3.91 -12.96
CA CYS A 171 -3.49 2.65 -13.04
C CYS A 171 -2.53 2.47 -11.85
N CYS A 172 -1.71 3.49 -11.53
CA CYS A 172 -0.84 3.46 -10.34
C CYS A 172 -1.62 3.23 -9.05
N ALA A 173 -2.74 3.93 -8.87
CA ALA A 173 -3.62 3.79 -7.71
C ALA A 173 -4.18 2.36 -7.61
N TRP A 174 -4.66 1.81 -8.72
CA TRP A 174 -5.18 0.44 -8.80
C TRP A 174 -4.09 -0.61 -8.53
N LEU A 175 -2.90 -0.46 -9.10
CA LEU A 175 -1.75 -1.35 -8.88
C LEU A 175 -1.29 -1.31 -7.42
N TYR A 176 -1.22 -0.13 -6.80
CA TYR A 176 -0.89 0.04 -5.39
C TYR A 176 -1.96 -0.61 -4.47
N CYS A 177 -3.21 -0.63 -4.93
CA CYS A 177 -4.30 -1.29 -4.23
C CYS A 177 -4.42 -2.80 -4.47
N LYS A 178 -3.44 -3.43 -5.14
CA LYS A 178 -3.37 -4.90 -5.23
C LYS A 178 -2.70 -5.51 -4.00
N GLU A 179 -3.06 -6.77 -3.74
CA GLU A 179 -2.32 -7.65 -2.84
C GLU A 179 -1.03 -8.10 -3.56
N SER A 180 -0.05 -7.21 -3.61
CA SER A 180 1.23 -7.43 -4.29
C SER A 180 2.41 -6.91 -3.47
N PHE A 181 3.63 -7.24 -3.92
CA PHE A 181 4.87 -6.77 -3.29
C PHE A 181 5.00 -5.24 -3.27
N LEU A 182 4.39 -4.57 -4.26
CA LEU A 182 4.63 -3.16 -4.56
C LEU A 182 4.36 -2.24 -3.35
N TYR A 183 3.14 -2.26 -2.80
CA TYR A 183 2.80 -1.35 -1.71
C TYR A 183 3.60 -1.66 -0.43
N VAL A 184 3.99 -2.93 -0.23
CA VAL A 184 4.81 -3.35 0.91
C VAL A 184 6.21 -2.76 0.79
N LYS A 185 6.87 -3.01 -0.35
CA LYS A 185 8.25 -2.59 -0.61
C LYS A 185 8.39 -1.08 -0.76
N LEU A 186 7.48 -0.44 -1.50
CA LEU A 186 7.47 1.01 -1.63
C LEU A 186 7.36 1.68 -0.26
N ASN A 187 6.40 1.29 0.57
CA ASN A 187 6.24 1.88 1.90
C ASN A 187 7.39 1.52 2.85
N GLU A 188 8.00 0.34 2.74
CA GLU A 188 9.18 -0.06 3.49
C GLU A 188 10.34 0.92 3.24
N TYR A 189 10.75 1.12 1.99
CA TYR A 189 11.85 2.02 1.66
C TYR A 189 11.54 3.50 1.91
N MET A 190 10.30 3.92 1.66
CA MET A 190 9.88 5.28 2.02
C MET A 190 9.96 5.53 3.52
N ARG A 191 9.64 4.53 4.37
CA ARG A 191 9.82 4.66 5.82
C ARG A 191 11.29 4.73 6.23
N LEU A 192 12.15 3.93 5.59
CA LEU A 192 13.59 4.00 5.83
C LEU A 192 14.16 5.38 5.47
N SER A 193 13.50 6.16 4.60
CA SER A 193 13.97 7.48 4.20
C SER A 193 14.07 8.50 5.34
N ALA A 194 13.34 8.31 6.43
CA ALA A 194 13.48 9.16 7.61
C ALA A 194 14.29 8.52 8.75
N ASP A 195 14.96 7.38 8.49
CA ASP A 195 16.07 6.89 9.29
C ASP A 195 17.40 7.44 8.77
N PHE A 196 18.06 8.29 9.56
CA PHE A 196 19.34 8.92 9.20
C PHE A 196 20.50 7.93 9.03
N GLY A 197 20.41 6.74 9.62
CA GLY A 197 21.44 5.69 9.51
C GLY A 197 21.26 4.76 8.30
N ALA A 198 20.07 4.74 7.70
CA ALA A 198 19.74 3.86 6.57
C ALA A 198 19.84 4.57 5.21
N GLY A 199 20.52 5.72 5.15
CA GLY A 199 20.52 6.64 4.01
C GLY A 199 20.90 6.02 2.67
N GLU A 200 21.85 5.07 2.65
CA GLU A 200 22.27 4.39 1.42
C GLU A 200 21.24 3.35 0.95
N VAL A 201 20.69 2.57 1.88
CA VAL A 201 19.78 1.45 1.58
C VAL A 201 18.56 1.88 0.78
N TRP A 202 17.82 2.90 1.22
CA TRP A 202 16.60 3.31 0.50
C TRP A 202 16.90 4.08 -0.79
N ARG A 203 18.06 4.73 -0.89
CA ARG A 203 18.46 5.49 -2.10
C ARG A 203 18.77 4.57 -3.27
N GLU A 204 19.26 3.36 -3.02
CA GLU A 204 19.47 2.34 -4.04
C GLU A 204 18.19 1.92 -4.75
N HIS A 205 17.02 2.14 -4.11
CA HIS A 205 15.70 1.86 -4.69
C HIS A 205 15.04 3.06 -5.38
N ILE A 206 15.69 4.23 -5.42
CA ILE A 206 15.16 5.38 -6.17
C ILE A 206 15.06 5.08 -7.68
N PRO A 207 16.09 4.48 -8.33
CA PRO A 207 16.02 4.18 -9.76
C PRO A 207 14.89 3.21 -10.14
N THR A 208 14.46 2.33 -9.22
CA THR A 208 13.42 1.32 -9.48
C THR A 208 12.03 1.78 -9.04
N LEU A 209 11.88 2.29 -7.81
CA LEU A 209 10.58 2.62 -7.23
C LEU A 209 10.24 4.12 -7.27
N GLY A 210 11.23 4.99 -7.49
CA GLY A 210 11.06 6.44 -7.46
C GLY A 210 10.08 6.95 -8.51
N ALA A 211 10.17 6.42 -9.74
CA ALA A 211 9.27 6.82 -10.83
C ALA A 211 7.81 6.47 -10.52
N PHE A 212 7.56 5.26 -10.01
CA PHE A 212 6.22 4.85 -9.59
C PHE A 212 5.70 5.74 -8.45
N ALA A 213 6.55 6.03 -7.46
CA ALA A 213 6.18 6.87 -6.33
C ALA A 213 5.78 8.29 -6.76
N ILE A 214 6.50 8.88 -7.72
CA ILE A 214 6.17 10.18 -8.30
C ILE A 214 4.82 10.12 -9.02
N LEU A 215 4.62 9.13 -9.89
CA LEU A 215 3.38 8.98 -10.66
C LEU A 215 2.15 8.86 -9.75
N LEU A 216 2.28 8.15 -8.62
CA LEU A 216 1.21 8.04 -7.63
C LEU A 216 1.04 9.32 -6.79
N TRP A 217 2.13 10.00 -6.45
CA TRP A 217 2.14 11.18 -5.57
C TRP A 217 1.59 12.46 -6.23
N ASP A 218 1.97 12.70 -7.49
CA ASP A 218 1.63 13.92 -8.24
C ASP A 218 0.11 14.12 -8.29
N GLY A 219 -0.65 13.02 -8.42
CA GLY A 219 -2.09 13.08 -8.52
C GLY A 219 -2.56 13.78 -9.79
N TYR A 220 -3.85 14.06 -9.85
CA TYR A 220 -4.41 15.02 -10.80
C TYR A 220 -5.53 15.81 -10.10
N GLU A 221 -5.91 16.96 -10.66
CA GLU A 221 -6.67 17.98 -9.92
C GLU A 221 -8.03 17.51 -9.35
N ASP A 222 -8.66 16.52 -9.97
CA ASP A 222 -9.98 16.01 -9.54
C ASP A 222 -9.92 15.03 -8.36
N GLN A 223 -8.72 14.69 -7.86
CA GLN A 223 -8.55 13.72 -6.76
C GLN A 223 -8.59 14.36 -5.36
N LYS A 224 -8.97 15.63 -5.27
CA LYS A 224 -9.16 16.31 -3.98
C LYS A 224 -10.33 15.68 -3.24
N LEU A 225 -10.18 15.47 -1.94
CA LEU A 225 -11.29 14.98 -1.13
C LEU A 225 -12.42 16.01 -1.10
N GLU A 226 -13.67 15.54 -1.10
CA GLU A 226 -14.85 16.40 -1.16
C GLU A 226 -14.91 17.42 0.00
N GLN A 227 -14.51 16.99 1.19
CA GLN A 227 -14.56 17.82 2.39
C GLN A 227 -13.24 18.53 2.62
N LYS A 228 -13.30 19.81 3.04
CA LYS A 228 -12.12 20.59 3.45
C LYS A 228 -11.32 19.95 4.57
N ILE A 229 -12.01 19.24 5.46
CA ILE A 229 -11.46 18.54 6.60
C ILE A 229 -12.08 17.15 6.61
N ASN A 230 -11.24 16.12 6.64
CA ASN A 230 -11.64 14.72 6.71
C ASN A 230 -11.05 14.11 7.98
N ILE A 231 -11.80 13.20 8.61
CA ILE A 231 -11.28 12.34 9.68
C ILE A 231 -11.13 10.95 9.09
N VAL A 232 -9.92 10.42 9.17
CA VAL A 232 -9.60 9.07 8.70
C VAL A 232 -8.99 8.24 9.83
N TYR A 233 -9.10 6.93 9.70
CA TYR A 233 -8.79 5.98 10.75
C TYR A 233 -7.75 4.96 10.30
N ARG A 234 -6.84 4.60 11.18
CA ARG A 234 -5.86 3.54 10.91
C ARG A 234 -5.63 2.69 12.15
N GLY A 235 -5.95 1.40 12.05
CA GLY A 235 -5.52 0.41 13.03
C GLY A 235 -4.02 0.16 12.90
N ALA A 236 -3.32 -0.02 14.02
CA ALA A 236 -1.91 -0.36 14.03
C ALA A 236 -1.57 -1.21 15.27
N ASN A 237 -0.48 -1.97 15.17
CA ASN A 237 0.10 -2.64 16.33
C ASN A 237 1.37 -1.90 16.78
N LEU A 238 1.33 -1.26 17.95
CA LEU A 238 2.47 -0.53 18.52
C LEU A 238 2.97 -1.19 19.80
N SER A 239 4.26 -1.04 20.09
CA SER A 239 4.81 -1.42 21.40
C SER A 239 4.25 -0.51 22.50
N MET A 240 4.13 -1.05 23.72
CA MET A 240 3.71 -0.26 24.89
C MET A 240 4.64 0.94 25.14
N HIS A 241 5.95 0.77 24.89
CA HIS A 241 6.90 1.87 24.98
C HIS A 241 6.53 3.04 24.07
N LEU A 242 6.17 2.76 22.81
CA LEU A 242 5.79 3.79 21.86
C LEU A 242 4.47 4.46 22.25
N ILE A 243 3.49 3.68 22.71
CA ILE A 243 2.20 4.20 23.22
C ILE A 243 2.43 5.16 24.41
N GLU A 244 3.30 4.80 25.35
CA GLU A 244 3.67 5.68 26.46
C GLU A 244 4.33 6.98 25.98
N GLN A 245 5.16 6.92 24.94
CA GLN A 245 5.74 8.12 24.34
C GLN A 245 4.66 9.03 23.74
N PHE A 246 3.67 8.48 23.04
CA PHE A 246 2.50 9.23 22.56
C PHE A 246 1.75 9.91 23.73
N GLY A 247 1.50 9.18 24.81
CA GLY A 247 0.92 9.72 26.05
C GLY A 247 1.71 10.91 26.61
N LYS A 248 3.04 10.76 26.74
CA LYS A 248 3.94 11.83 27.19
C LYS A 248 3.88 13.06 26.27
N GLN A 249 3.82 12.88 24.95
CA GLN A 249 3.71 14.02 24.03
C GLN A 249 2.33 14.71 24.12
N ALA A 250 1.26 13.95 24.30
CA ALA A 250 -0.09 14.49 24.44
C ALA A 250 -0.23 15.41 25.66
N MET A 251 0.47 15.12 26.76
CA MET A 251 0.45 15.95 27.98
C MET A 251 1.18 17.28 27.86
N LYS A 252 2.05 17.47 26.85
CA LYS A 252 2.76 18.74 26.66
C LYS A 252 1.80 19.85 26.23
N LYS A 253 2.11 21.10 26.61
CA LYS A 253 1.40 22.28 26.07
C LYS A 253 1.47 22.27 24.54
N ARG A 254 0.38 22.63 23.86
CA ARG A 254 0.23 22.56 22.39
C ARG A 254 1.44 23.11 21.60
N ARG A 255 2.01 24.24 22.03
CA ARG A 255 3.18 24.87 21.38
C ARG A 255 4.48 24.06 21.48
N HIS A 256 4.56 23.15 22.45
CA HIS A 256 5.74 22.33 22.76
C HIS A 256 5.62 20.88 22.29
N ARG A 257 4.50 20.52 21.65
CA ARG A 257 4.32 19.18 21.10
C ARG A 257 5.20 19.03 19.86
N PRO A 258 6.01 17.96 19.78
CA PRO A 258 6.82 17.69 18.60
C PRO A 258 5.92 17.38 17.40
N TRP A 259 6.51 17.48 16.21
CA TRP A 259 5.89 16.98 15.00
C TRP A 259 6.22 15.50 14.84
N ILE A 260 5.30 14.80 14.21
CA ILE A 260 5.43 13.42 13.78
C ILE A 260 5.17 13.41 12.28
N GLU A 261 5.78 12.47 11.58
CA GLU A 261 5.65 12.31 10.14
C GLU A 261 5.19 10.90 9.80
N PHE A 262 4.32 10.79 8.81
CA PHE A 262 4.21 9.59 7.99
C PHE A 262 5.06 9.77 6.72
N PRO A 263 6.25 9.15 6.66
CA PRO A 263 7.19 9.36 5.55
C PRO A 263 6.73 8.63 4.27
N ALA A 264 5.93 7.58 4.41
CA ALA A 264 5.38 6.79 3.32
C ALA A 264 3.90 7.11 3.08
N PHE A 265 3.38 6.66 1.94
CA PHE A 265 1.93 6.59 1.73
C PHE A 265 1.29 5.79 2.86
N THR A 266 0.26 6.36 3.49
CA THR A 266 -0.39 5.75 4.64
C THR A 266 -1.84 5.45 4.30
N SER A 267 -2.13 4.16 4.09
CA SER A 267 -3.50 3.69 3.90
C SER A 267 -4.31 3.87 5.18
N THR A 268 -5.48 4.48 5.05
CA THR A 268 -6.44 4.77 6.12
C THR A 268 -7.85 4.46 5.63
N SER A 269 -8.81 4.44 6.55
CA SER A 269 -10.23 4.17 6.26
C SER A 269 -11.09 5.36 6.68
N ARG A 270 -12.17 5.65 5.93
CA ARG A 270 -13.25 6.52 6.43
C ARG A 270 -14.12 5.81 7.48
N ASN A 271 -14.12 4.48 7.46
CA ASN A 271 -14.92 3.64 8.32
C ASN A 271 -14.13 3.27 9.59
N ARG A 272 -14.47 3.95 10.69
CA ARG A 272 -13.84 3.73 12.00
C ARG A 272 -13.91 2.27 12.43
N SER A 273 -15.09 1.64 12.30
CA SER A 273 -15.33 0.28 12.77
C SER A 273 -14.38 -0.70 12.09
N LYS A 274 -14.18 -0.56 10.78
CA LYS A 274 -13.26 -1.42 10.00
C LYS A 274 -11.80 -1.24 10.43
N ALA A 275 -11.35 0.02 10.60
CA ALA A 275 -10.00 0.29 11.09
C ALA A 275 -9.76 -0.20 12.53
N GLU A 276 -10.80 -0.26 13.35
CA GLU A 276 -10.74 -0.74 14.73
C GLU A 276 -10.64 -2.26 14.86
N GLU A 277 -10.90 -3.04 13.82
CA GLU A 277 -10.84 -4.52 13.89
C GLU A 277 -9.42 -5.06 14.11
N LEU A 278 -8.40 -4.29 13.74
CA LEU A 278 -7.01 -4.75 13.73
C LEU A 278 -6.07 -3.91 14.59
N GLY A 279 -5.11 -4.57 15.25
CA GLY A 279 -4.08 -3.94 16.08
C GLY A 279 -4.53 -3.49 17.47
N ASN A 280 -3.58 -3.09 18.32
CA ASN A 280 -3.81 -2.61 19.68
C ASN A 280 -3.99 -1.07 19.79
N VAL A 281 -3.82 -0.36 18.68
CA VAL A 281 -3.99 1.10 18.56
C VAL A 281 -4.95 1.43 17.42
N LEU A 282 -5.74 2.49 17.61
CA LEU A 282 -6.44 3.22 16.56
C LEU A 282 -5.88 4.65 16.48
N PHE A 283 -5.34 5.01 15.32
CA PHE A 283 -5.09 6.40 14.98
C PHE A 283 -6.36 7.05 14.43
N VAL A 284 -6.69 8.23 14.98
CA VAL A 284 -7.74 9.13 14.49
C VAL A 284 -7.04 10.35 13.91
N ILE A 285 -7.01 10.47 12.59
CA ILE A 285 -6.16 11.40 11.86
C ILE A 285 -7.04 12.46 11.19
N LYS A 286 -6.73 13.74 11.41
CA LYS A 286 -7.43 14.85 10.76
C LYS A 286 -6.64 15.36 9.56
N ILE A 287 -7.10 15.07 8.36
CA ILE A 287 -6.47 15.52 7.11
C ILE A 287 -7.32 16.60 6.42
N ASN A 288 -6.72 17.38 5.54
CA ASN A 288 -7.40 18.29 4.62
C ASN A 288 -7.56 17.67 3.23
N GLN A 289 -8.28 18.36 2.35
CA GLN A 289 -8.62 17.86 1.00
C GLN A 289 -7.45 17.57 0.05
N TYR A 290 -6.25 18.06 0.35
CA TYR A 290 -5.04 17.90 -0.47
C TYR A 290 -4.06 16.86 0.10
N GLU A 291 -4.34 16.34 1.30
CA GLU A 291 -3.43 15.48 2.05
C GLU A 291 -3.67 13.98 1.82
N GLY A 292 -4.69 13.62 1.04
CA GLY A 292 -4.94 12.23 0.69
C GLY A 292 -5.76 12.09 -0.59
N PHE A 293 -5.89 10.84 -1.01
CA PHE A 293 -6.62 10.42 -2.21
C PHE A 293 -7.74 9.46 -1.83
N ASP A 294 -8.89 9.58 -2.49
CA ASP A 294 -9.97 8.60 -2.41
C ASP A 294 -9.62 7.37 -3.25
N MET A 295 -9.46 6.22 -2.60
CA MET A 295 -9.05 4.99 -3.26
C MET A 295 -10.19 4.00 -3.45
N ILE A 296 -11.42 4.35 -3.08
CA ILE A 296 -12.54 3.40 -3.03
C ILE A 296 -12.78 2.74 -4.39
N SER A 297 -12.72 3.50 -5.48
CA SER A 297 -12.95 2.99 -6.84
C SER A 297 -11.81 2.12 -7.39
N TYR A 298 -10.64 2.14 -6.74
CA TYR A 298 -9.44 1.40 -7.16
C TYR A 298 -9.14 0.23 -6.23
N SER A 299 -9.67 0.26 -5.01
CA SER A 299 -9.46 -0.75 -3.99
C SER A 299 -10.48 -1.87 -4.11
N ILE A 300 -9.97 -3.09 -4.07
CA ILE A 300 -10.74 -4.32 -4.00
C ILE A 300 -11.19 -4.65 -2.55
N PHE A 301 -10.65 -3.89 -1.59
CA PHE A 301 -10.87 -4.11 -0.17
C PHE A 301 -12.07 -3.28 0.26
N ASP A 302 -12.93 -3.87 1.07
CA ASP A 302 -14.09 -3.18 1.60
C ASP A 302 -13.67 -2.32 2.80
N GLU A 303 -12.79 -1.34 2.58
CA GLU A 303 -12.17 -0.53 3.65
C GLU A 303 -12.58 0.94 3.60
N GLU A 304 -13.30 1.39 2.56
CA GLU A 304 -13.55 2.83 2.32
C GLU A 304 -12.23 3.64 2.36
N GLU A 305 -11.26 3.17 1.59
CA GLU A 305 -9.86 3.58 1.72
C GLU A 305 -9.61 5.04 1.31
N ILE A 306 -8.85 5.73 2.17
CA ILE A 306 -8.19 7.00 1.88
C ILE A 306 -6.69 6.80 1.99
N LEU A 307 -5.95 7.10 0.92
CA LEU A 307 -4.50 7.06 0.93
C LEU A 307 -3.94 8.43 1.32
N VAL A 308 -3.42 8.54 2.54
CA VAL A 308 -2.72 9.75 2.98
C VAL A 308 -1.37 9.84 2.28
N LYS A 309 -1.06 11.02 1.73
CA LYS A 309 0.20 11.27 1.01
C LYS A 309 1.42 11.11 1.93
N PRO A 310 2.60 10.75 1.38
CA PRO A 310 3.85 10.77 2.14
C PRO A 310 4.21 12.18 2.60
N HIS A 311 5.12 12.25 3.58
CA HIS A 311 5.54 13.49 4.25
C HIS A 311 4.37 14.23 4.91
N TYR A 312 3.44 13.46 5.48
CA TYR A 312 2.32 14.01 6.21
C TYR A 312 2.70 14.28 7.67
N PHE A 313 2.66 15.56 8.07
CA PHE A 313 3.07 16.01 9.40
C PHE A 313 1.89 16.30 10.33
N PHE A 314 1.97 15.82 11.57
CA PHE A 314 0.90 15.99 12.55
C PHE A 314 1.45 16.12 13.98
N LYS A 315 0.58 16.54 14.90
CA LYS A 315 0.85 16.55 16.34
C LYS A 315 -0.09 15.63 17.08
N VAL A 316 0.41 15.02 18.16
CA VAL A 316 -0.42 14.24 19.07
C VAL A 316 -1.38 15.17 19.81
N ARG A 317 -2.68 14.97 19.66
CA ARG A 317 -3.71 15.70 20.40
C ARG A 317 -4.01 15.07 21.74
N SER A 318 -4.25 13.77 21.74
CA SER A 318 -4.53 12.94 22.91
C SER A 318 -4.13 11.50 22.64
N CYS A 319 -3.90 10.75 23.72
CA CYS A 319 -3.67 9.31 23.71
C CYS A 319 -4.42 8.75 24.92
N VAL A 320 -5.48 7.98 24.67
CA VAL A 320 -6.39 7.49 25.71
C VAL A 320 -6.61 5.99 25.54
N LYS A 321 -6.68 5.25 26.64
CA LYS A 321 -7.04 3.83 26.61
C LYS A 321 -8.56 3.70 26.68
N ASP A 322 -9.16 3.09 25.67
CA ASP A 322 -10.52 2.57 25.73
C ASP A 322 -10.46 1.25 26.50
N GLN A 323 -11.03 1.24 27.71
CA GLN A 323 -11.00 0.08 28.61
C GLN A 323 -11.91 -1.03 28.10
N ASP A 324 -13.09 -0.67 27.56
CA ASP A 324 -14.09 -1.63 27.10
C ASP A 324 -13.59 -2.43 25.91
N ARG A 325 -12.84 -1.76 25.02
CA ARG A 325 -12.28 -2.37 23.80
C ARG A 325 -10.83 -2.82 23.97
N ASN A 326 -10.23 -2.58 25.13
CA ASN A 326 -8.81 -2.78 25.42
C ASN A 326 -7.89 -2.23 24.30
N LYS A 327 -8.19 -1.02 23.79
CA LYS A 327 -7.53 -0.41 22.63
C LYS A 327 -7.10 1.02 22.92
N TRP A 328 -5.93 1.43 22.44
CA TRP A 328 -5.47 2.81 22.60
C TRP A 328 -5.94 3.67 21.43
N ILE A 329 -6.54 4.81 21.73
CA ILE A 329 -7.01 5.79 20.74
C ILE A 329 -6.06 6.99 20.74
N ILE A 330 -5.39 7.22 19.61
CA ILE A 330 -4.40 8.29 19.43
C ILE A 330 -4.94 9.29 18.40
N HIS A 331 -5.21 10.51 18.84
CA HIS A 331 -5.71 11.57 17.97
C HIS A 331 -4.54 12.39 17.41
N LEU A 332 -4.48 12.53 16.08
CA LEU A 332 -3.42 13.19 15.33
C LEU A 332 -4.03 14.33 14.49
N ALA A 333 -3.50 15.56 14.62
CA ALA A 333 -4.03 16.73 13.92
C ALA A 333 -3.17 17.99 14.10
#